data_AF-A0A7Y3M4R6-F1
#
_entry.id   AF-A0A7Y3M4R6-F1
#
_cell.length_a   1.000
_cell.length_b   1.000
_cell.length_c   1.000
_cell.angle_alpha   90.00
_cell.angle_beta   90.00
_cell.angle_gamma   90.00
#
_symmetry.space_group_name_H-M   'P 1'
#
loop_
_entity.id
_entity.type
_entity.pdbx_description
1 polymer ?
#
loop_
_entity_poly.entity_id
_entity_poly.type
_entity_poly.pdbx_seq_one_letter_code
_entity_poly.pdbx_strand_id
1 'polypeptide(L)'
;RFLTERDIEKLQQIEFITDYIKDRAESIKSYNEERNVNKEQLINGRNLTNFGVFRKYLQTYIENHSGIKKDMTFMVRQLAPTSQGIPMEIYAFTADIRWQNYEYIMGDIFDHVLAAVKYFDLEIYELSLSS
;
A
#
# COMPACT_ATOMS: atom_id res chain seq x y z
N ARG A 1 -5.96 9.02 5.60
CA ARG A 1 -7.11 8.85 6.51
C ARG A 1 -6.78 7.79 7.57
N PHE A 2 -7.22 7.93 8.82
CA PHE A 2 -7.14 6.84 9.81
C PHE A 2 -8.19 5.78 9.51
N LEU A 3 -7.83 4.50 9.68
CA LEU A 3 -8.76 3.39 9.52
C LEU A 3 -9.63 3.20 10.76
N THR A 4 -10.91 2.98 10.53
CA THR A 4 -11.88 2.51 11.53
C THR A 4 -11.81 0.99 11.67
N GLU A 5 -12.44 0.44 12.71
CA GLU A 5 -12.55 -1.02 12.88
C GLU A 5 -13.21 -1.68 11.66
N ARG A 6 -14.27 -1.07 11.12
CA ARG A 6 -14.93 -1.54 9.89
C ARG A 6 -14.00 -1.54 8.69
N ASP A 7 -13.12 -0.55 8.57
CA ASP A 7 -12.14 -0.54 7.47
C ASP A 7 -11.12 -1.66 7.63
N ILE A 8 -10.68 -1.91 8.86
CA ILE A 8 -9.74 -2.98 9.19
C ILE A 8 -10.34 -4.34 8.84
N GLU A 9 -11.58 -4.61 9.24
CA GLU A 9 -12.30 -5.86 8.93
C GLU A 9 -12.44 -6.10 7.42
N LYS A 10 -12.75 -5.04 6.65
CA LYS A 10 -12.82 -5.11 5.19
C LYS A 10 -11.47 -5.41 4.57
N LEU A 11 -10.43 -4.68 4.97
CA LEU A 11 -9.09 -4.82 4.39
C LEU A 11 -8.43 -6.15 4.80
N GLN A 12 -8.79 -6.74 5.94
CA GLN A 12 -8.35 -8.07 6.35
C GLN A 12 -8.80 -9.19 5.39
N GLN A 13 -9.82 -8.95 4.57
CA GLN A 13 -10.25 -9.90 3.54
C GLN A 13 -9.30 -9.96 2.34
N ILE A 14 -8.35 -9.02 2.24
CA ILE A 14 -7.36 -8.98 1.16
C ILE A 14 -6.19 -9.89 1.53
N GLU A 15 -6.09 -11.03 0.85
CA GLU A 15 -5.15 -12.12 1.14
C GLU A 15 -3.70 -11.65 1.33
N PHE A 16 -3.19 -10.78 0.46
CA PHE A 16 -1.82 -10.29 0.53
C PHE A 16 -1.47 -9.49 1.79
N ILE A 17 -2.46 -9.03 2.56
CA ILE A 17 -2.24 -8.18 3.73
C ILE A 17 -3.00 -8.65 4.97
N THR A 18 -3.70 -9.79 4.92
CA THR A 18 -4.48 -10.33 6.04
C THR A 18 -3.62 -10.45 7.29
N ASP A 19 -2.49 -11.17 7.20
CA ASP A 19 -1.59 -11.39 8.33
C ASP A 19 -0.97 -10.08 8.82
N TYR A 20 -0.52 -9.22 7.89
CA TYR A 20 0.03 -7.92 8.23
C TYR A 20 -0.97 -7.05 9.02
N ILE A 21 -2.23 -6.98 8.57
CA ILE A 21 -3.24 -6.18 9.26
C ILE A 21 -3.53 -6.77 10.63
N LYS A 22 -3.66 -8.10 10.74
CA LYS A 22 -3.91 -8.78 12.01
C LYS A 22 -2.80 -8.47 13.03
N ASP A 23 -1.55 -8.74 12.67
CA ASP A 23 -0.40 -8.53 13.55
C ASP A 23 -0.24 -7.06 13.93
N ARG A 24 -0.43 -6.16 12.95
CA ARG A 24 -0.26 -4.74 13.18
C ARG A 24 -1.41 -4.15 14.02
N ALA A 25 -2.63 -4.60 13.82
CA ALA A 25 -3.78 -4.18 14.62
C ALA A 25 -3.63 -4.62 16.07
N GLU A 26 -3.18 -5.86 16.31
CA GLU A 26 -2.89 -6.37 17.65
C GLU A 26 -1.78 -5.55 18.34
N SER A 27 -0.66 -5.34 17.66
CA SER A 27 0.44 -4.51 18.16
C SER A 27 0.00 -3.08 18.51
N ILE A 28 -0.87 -2.48 17.70
CA ILE A 28 -1.42 -1.15 17.95
C ILE A 28 -2.37 -1.15 19.15
N LYS A 29 -3.21 -2.17 19.27
CA LYS A 29 -4.13 -2.35 20.40
C LYS A 29 -3.36 -2.42 21.72
N SER A 30 -2.38 -3.31 21.83
CA SER A 30 -1.54 -3.42 23.04
C SER A 30 -0.83 -2.11 23.36
N TYR A 31 -0.24 -1.44 22.37
CA TYR A 31 0.44 -0.14 22.59
C TYR A 31 -0.49 0.93 23.18
N ASN A 32 -1.74 0.99 22.70
CA ASN A 32 -2.74 1.97 23.13
C ASN A 32 -3.28 1.63 24.53
N GLU A 33 -3.53 0.34 24.81
CA GLU A 33 -4.02 -0.15 26.11
C GLU A 33 -2.99 0.09 27.22
N GLU A 34 -1.72 -0.26 26.99
CA GLU A 34 -0.61 -0.01 27.94
C GLU A 34 -0.49 1.46 28.36
N ARG A 35 -0.92 2.38 27.49
CA ARG A 35 -0.81 3.83 27.69
C ARG A 35 -2.13 4.48 28.09
N ASN A 36 -3.19 3.69 28.30
CA ASN A 36 -4.52 4.18 28.60
C ASN A 36 -4.97 5.29 27.62
N VAL A 37 -4.69 5.10 26.33
CA VAL A 37 -5.01 6.10 25.30
C VAL A 37 -6.53 6.26 25.21
N ASN A 38 -7.02 7.50 25.38
CA ASN A 38 -8.41 7.82 25.06
C ASN A 38 -8.63 7.78 23.54
N LYS A 39 -9.40 6.79 23.07
CA LYS A 39 -9.70 6.56 21.64
C LYS A 39 -10.97 7.25 21.12
N GLU A 40 -11.60 8.15 21.90
CA GLU A 40 -12.71 9.00 21.42
C GLU A 40 -12.36 9.77 20.14
N GLN A 41 -11.09 10.14 19.98
CA GLN A 41 -10.56 10.72 18.75
C GLN A 41 -9.47 9.81 18.18
N LEU A 42 -9.59 9.46 16.89
CA LEU A 42 -8.62 8.58 16.22
C LEU A 42 -7.22 9.19 16.13
N ILE A 43 -7.05 10.50 16.24
CA ILE A 43 -5.71 11.11 16.29
C ILE A 43 -4.92 10.66 17.53
N ASN A 44 -5.59 10.20 18.59
CA ASN A 44 -4.94 9.75 19.80
C ASN A 44 -4.36 8.33 19.63
N GLY A 45 -3.14 8.17 20.12
CA GLY A 45 -2.39 6.92 20.07
C GLY A 45 -1.98 6.51 18.66
N ARG A 46 -1.87 5.20 18.44
CA ARG A 46 -1.52 4.62 17.14
C ARG A 46 -2.76 4.10 16.42
N ASN A 47 -2.74 4.22 15.10
CA ASN A 47 -3.77 3.70 14.20
C ASN A 47 -3.12 3.31 12.87
N LEU A 48 -3.79 2.42 12.15
CA LEU A 48 -3.51 2.20 10.74
C LEU A 48 -4.05 3.37 9.91
N THR A 49 -3.44 3.59 8.75
CA THR A 49 -3.93 4.54 7.74
C THR A 49 -4.16 3.81 6.44
N ASN A 50 -5.17 4.25 5.68
CA ASN A 50 -5.49 3.64 4.39
C ASN A 50 -4.28 3.67 3.43
N PHE A 51 -3.60 4.82 3.35
CA PHE A 51 -2.39 4.99 2.54
C PHE A 51 -1.23 4.09 3.01
N GLY A 52 -1.04 3.94 4.32
CA GLY A 52 0.01 3.08 4.87
C GLY A 52 -0.25 1.59 4.59
N VAL A 53 -1.51 1.16 4.69
CA VAL A 53 -1.91 -0.22 4.36
C VAL A 53 -1.81 -0.46 2.85
N PHE A 54 -2.24 0.49 2.01
CA PHE A 54 -2.07 0.39 0.56
C PHE A 54 -0.60 0.27 0.13
N ARG A 55 0.30 1.05 0.72
CA ARG A 55 1.74 0.93 0.46
C ARG A 55 2.27 -0.47 0.83
N LYS A 56 1.82 -1.03 1.96
CA LYS A 56 2.20 -2.40 2.35
C LYS A 56 1.62 -3.45 1.41
N TYR A 57 0.38 -3.25 0.95
CA TYR A 57 -0.25 -4.10 -0.05
C TYR A 57 0.57 -4.14 -1.34
N LEU A 58 0.93 -2.98 -1.90
CA LEU A 58 1.76 -2.92 -3.10
C LEU A 58 3.11 -3.59 -2.91
N GLN A 59 3.76 -3.34 -1.76
CA GLN A 59 5.01 -3.98 -1.43
C GLN A 59 4.88 -5.51 -1.49
N THR A 60 3.90 -6.08 -0.78
CA THR A 60 3.73 -7.53 -0.73
C THR A 60 3.25 -8.12 -2.06
N TYR A 61 2.38 -7.44 -2.80
CA TYR A 61 1.94 -7.88 -4.13
C TYR A 61 3.13 -7.98 -5.11
N ILE A 62 3.93 -6.92 -5.22
CA ILE A 62 5.01 -6.82 -6.20
C ILE A 62 6.19 -7.72 -5.81
N GLU A 63 6.53 -7.83 -4.52
CA GLU A 63 7.58 -8.72 -4.03
C GLU A 63 7.28 -10.21 -4.33
N ASN A 64 6.00 -10.56 -4.39
CA ASN A 64 5.55 -11.91 -4.75
C ASN A 64 5.39 -12.13 -6.25
N HIS A 65 5.47 -11.08 -7.08
CA HIS A 65 5.31 -11.19 -8.52
C HIS A 65 6.48 -11.99 -9.14
N SER A 66 6.15 -12.98 -9.97
CA SER A 66 7.13 -13.94 -10.53
C SER A 66 8.20 -13.30 -11.41
N GLY A 67 7.86 -12.17 -12.03
CA GLY A 67 8.77 -11.37 -12.87
C GLY A 67 9.77 -10.51 -12.09
N ILE A 68 9.69 -10.44 -10.76
CA ILE A 68 10.57 -9.61 -9.92
C ILE A 68 11.77 -10.42 -9.39
N LYS A 69 12.95 -9.81 -9.47
CA LYS A 69 14.23 -10.35 -9.02
C LYS A 69 14.37 -10.16 -7.50
N LYS A 70 14.19 -11.25 -6.75
CA LYS A 70 14.05 -11.23 -5.27
C LYS A 70 15.34 -10.98 -4.49
N ASP A 71 16.49 -11.21 -5.10
CA ASP A 71 17.83 -11.04 -4.52
C ASP A 71 18.41 -9.63 -4.71
N MET A 72 17.60 -8.69 -5.21
CA MET A 72 18.01 -7.30 -5.43
C MET A 72 17.15 -6.33 -4.61
N THR A 73 17.62 -5.08 -4.54
CA THR A 73 16.91 -4.02 -3.83
C THR A 73 15.48 -3.85 -4.35
N PHE A 74 14.53 -3.92 -3.44
CA PHE A 74 13.11 -3.72 -3.69
C PHE A 74 12.55 -2.72 -2.67
N MET A 75 11.79 -1.73 -3.14
CA MET A 75 11.21 -0.71 -2.28
C MET A 75 9.93 -0.12 -2.87
N VAL A 76 8.91 0.02 -2.04
CA VAL A 76 7.73 0.86 -2.32
C VAL A 76 7.70 1.99 -1.30
N ARG A 77 7.85 3.22 -1.78
CA ARG A 77 7.93 4.41 -0.92
C ARG A 77 7.07 5.56 -1.43
N GLN A 78 6.71 6.44 -0.50
CA GLN A 78 6.09 7.72 -0.84
C GLN A 78 7.18 8.76 -1.16
N LEU A 79 6.92 9.61 -2.15
CA LEU A 79 7.74 10.77 -2.43
C LEU A 79 7.20 12.02 -1.72
N ALA A 80 7.88 13.15 -1.88
CA ALA A 80 7.41 14.42 -1.36
C ALA A 80 6.02 14.78 -1.95
N PRO A 81 5.08 15.31 -1.14
CA PRO A 81 3.79 15.76 -1.65
C PRO A 81 3.95 16.83 -2.74
N THR A 82 3.05 16.79 -3.71
CA THR A 82 2.99 17.73 -4.83
C THR A 82 1.60 18.38 -4.88
N SER A 83 1.40 19.33 -5.80
CA SER A 83 0.06 19.86 -6.12
C SER A 83 -0.90 18.79 -6.66
N GLN A 84 -0.37 17.63 -7.08
CA GLN A 84 -1.09 16.50 -7.67
C GLN A 84 -1.27 15.34 -6.69
N GLY A 85 -1.04 15.57 -5.39
CA GLY A 85 -1.13 14.55 -4.34
C GLY A 85 0.23 13.97 -3.95
N ILE A 86 0.23 12.78 -3.35
CA ILE A 86 1.43 12.12 -2.82
C ILE A 86 1.86 11.02 -3.79
N PRO A 87 2.95 11.19 -4.54
CA PRO A 87 3.41 10.17 -5.46
C PRO A 87 3.89 8.91 -4.72
N MET A 88 3.66 7.75 -5.33
CA MET A 88 4.17 6.46 -4.87
C MET A 88 5.19 5.92 -5.85
N GLU A 89 6.40 5.67 -5.37
CA GLU A 89 7.50 5.12 -6.16
C GLU A 89 7.63 3.63 -5.88
N ILE A 90 7.70 2.85 -6.95
CA ILE A 90 8.02 1.43 -6.95
C ILE A 90 9.42 1.29 -7.56
N TYR A 91 10.35 0.78 -6.77
CA TYR A 91 11.70 0.46 -7.21
C TYR A 91 11.93 -1.04 -7.11
N ALA A 92 12.18 -1.70 -8.25
CA ALA A 92 12.36 -3.14 -8.34
C ALA A 92 13.26 -3.49 -9.53
N PHE A 93 13.85 -4.69 -9.50
CA PHE A 93 14.55 -5.28 -10.64
C PHE A 93 13.72 -6.42 -11.22
N THR A 94 13.65 -6.52 -12.55
CA THR A 94 13.02 -7.66 -13.21
C THR A 94 13.96 -8.85 -13.26
N ALA A 95 13.41 -10.06 -13.23
CA ALA A 95 14.18 -11.30 -13.36
C ALA A 95 14.65 -11.54 -14.80
N ASP A 96 14.11 -10.80 -15.77
CA ASP A 96 14.42 -10.90 -17.19
C ASP A 96 14.97 -9.57 -17.73
N ILE A 97 15.96 -9.66 -18.61
CA ILE A 97 16.64 -8.52 -19.26
C ILE A 97 16.10 -8.25 -20.67
N ARG A 98 15.23 -9.12 -21.21
CA ARG A 98 14.59 -8.91 -22.51
C ARG A 98 13.58 -7.78 -22.40
N TRP A 99 13.76 -6.76 -23.25
CA TRP A 99 12.94 -5.55 -23.26
C TRP A 99 11.44 -5.84 -23.29
N GLN A 100 10.98 -6.74 -24.16
CA GLN A 100 9.56 -7.07 -24.27
C GLN A 100 8.99 -7.62 -22.96
N ASN A 101 9.72 -8.50 -22.28
CA ASN A 101 9.27 -9.08 -21.02
C ASN A 101 9.29 -8.07 -19.88
N TYR A 102 10.27 -7.16 -19.87
CA TYR A 102 10.29 -6.03 -18.95
C TYR A 102 9.01 -5.19 -19.08
N GLU A 103 8.63 -4.82 -20.30
CA GLU A 103 7.40 -4.05 -20.55
C GLU A 103 6.14 -4.80 -20.12
N TYR A 104 6.05 -6.11 -20.40
CA TYR A 104 4.91 -6.92 -19.95
C TYR A 104 4.80 -7.00 -18.43
N ILE A 105 5.92 -7.21 -17.73
CA ILE A 105 5.95 -7.27 -16.26
C ILE A 105 5.50 -5.93 -15.67
N MET A 106 6.00 -4.82 -16.21
CA MET A 106 5.61 -3.49 -15.76
C MET A 106 4.13 -3.21 -16.02
N GLY A 107 3.63 -3.53 -17.20
CA GLY A 107 2.22 -3.37 -17.55
C GLY A 107 1.29 -4.13 -16.60
N ASP A 108 1.55 -5.43 -16.38
CA ASP A 108 0.73 -6.28 -15.50
C ASP A 108 0.71 -5.77 -14.05
N ILE A 109 1.87 -5.34 -13.53
CA ILE A 109 1.96 -4.73 -12.21
C ILE A 109 1.09 -3.48 -12.14
N PHE A 110 1.23 -2.54 -13.08
CA PHE A 110 0.52 -1.26 -13.03
C PHE A 110 -0.98 -1.39 -13.29
N ASP A 111 -1.42 -2.27 -14.20
CA ASP A 111 -2.83 -2.55 -14.42
C ASP A 111 -3.52 -2.99 -13.11
N HIS A 112 -2.86 -3.90 -12.38
CA HIS A 112 -3.33 -4.35 -11.08
C HIS A 112 -3.30 -3.24 -10.02
N VAL A 113 -2.20 -2.48 -9.93
CA VAL A 113 -2.08 -1.35 -8.98
C VAL A 113 -3.21 -0.36 -9.20
N LEU A 114 -3.45 0.06 -10.44
CA LEU A 114 -4.47 1.06 -10.77
C LEU A 114 -5.88 0.58 -10.41
N ALA A 115 -6.18 -0.71 -10.62
CA ALA A 115 -7.45 -1.31 -10.21
C ALA A 115 -7.57 -1.42 -8.67
N ALA A 116 -6.48 -1.76 -7.99
CA ALA A 116 -6.46 -2.01 -6.55
C ALA A 116 -6.61 -0.74 -5.71
N VAL A 117 -6.18 0.43 -6.19
CA VAL A 117 -6.21 1.70 -5.43
C VAL A 117 -7.59 1.98 -4.81
N LYS A 118 -8.67 1.72 -5.55
CA LYS A 118 -10.05 1.99 -5.11
C LYS A 118 -10.49 1.15 -3.90
N TYR A 119 -9.87 -0.01 -3.66
CA TYR A 119 -10.17 -0.86 -2.51
C TYR A 119 -9.68 -0.26 -1.18
N PHE A 120 -8.83 0.77 -1.23
CA PHE A 120 -8.26 1.43 -0.06
C PHE A 120 -8.85 2.82 0.19
N ASP A 121 -9.99 3.16 -0.42
CA ASP A 121 -10.56 4.51 -0.41
C ASP A 121 -9.53 5.57 -0.82
N LEU A 122 -8.77 5.27 -1.87
CA LEU A 122 -7.80 6.17 -2.47
C LEU A 122 -8.24 6.48 -3.90
N GLU A 123 -7.76 7.61 -4.40
CA GLU A 123 -8.06 8.09 -5.74
C GLU A 123 -6.76 8.34 -6.49
N ILE A 124 -6.78 8.04 -7.78
CA ILE A 124 -5.68 8.32 -8.69
C ILE A 124 -5.88 9.73 -9.21
N TYR A 125 -4.85 10.55 -9.10
CA TYR A 125 -4.83 11.84 -9.77
C TYR A 125 -4.50 11.64 -11.26
N GLU A 126 -5.38 12.12 -12.13
CA GLU A 126 -5.15 12.16 -13.59
C GLU A 126 -5.08 13.63 -14.04
N LEU A 127 -3.96 14.01 -14.66
CA LEU A 127 -3.83 15.36 -15.21
C LEU A 127 -4.65 15.46 -16.50
N SER A 128 -5.88 15.97 -16.40
CA SER A 128 -6.65 16.36 -17.57
C SER A 128 -6.10 17.65 -18.16
N LEU A 129 -5.33 17.55 -19.24
CA LEU A 129 -5.02 18.70 -20.08
C LEU A 129 -6.28 19.02 -20.90
N SER A 130 -7.04 20.04 -20.48
CA SER A 130 -8.11 20.58 -21.32
C SER A 130 -7.49 21.07 -22.62
N SER A 131 -7.89 20.46 -23.74
CA SER A 131 -7.59 20.94 -25.10
C SER A 131 -8.44 22.15 -25.45
#